data_AF-A0A7S1DMM9-F1
#
_entry.id   AF-A0A7S1DMM9-F1
#
_cell.length_a   1.000
_cell.length_b   1.000
_cell.length_c   1.000
_cell.angle_alpha   90.00
_cell.angle_beta   90.00
_cell.angle_gamma   90.00
#
_symmetry.space_group_name_H-M   'P 1'
#
loop_
_entity.id
_entity.type
_entity.pdbx_description
1 polymer ?
#
loop_
_entity_poly.entity_id
_entity_poly.type
_entity_poly.pdbx_seq_one_letter_code
_entity_poly.pdbx_strand_id
1 'polypeptide(L)'
;TLVNLLIIPFDFLSAATHKMAKTPMGTPAAYFDVLAAAAGVMMLKATLVNLLIIRASLSASIARHPEDKNFPLRSIFVALMVTSGPGTTSEFWTRCTNNLRNILENEPLFFIVAFAYGQVAVAPPMAIVLIKMWVVFRFLHMLFHIMLPAQPFRAITWMAGAFIQGFFAVQIVRSKGSLLALGSKDVSVLKGEL
;
A
#
# COMPACT_ATOMS: atom_id res chain seq x y z
N THR A 1 -6.57 -21.05 8.06
CA THR A 1 -5.18 -21.37 7.69
C THR A 1 -4.65 -20.25 6.80
N LEU A 2 -3.38 -19.82 6.94
CA LEU A 2 -2.76 -18.60 6.36
C LEU A 2 -3.10 -18.26 4.89
N VAL A 3 -3.46 -19.26 4.09
CA VAL A 3 -3.99 -19.11 2.73
C VAL A 3 -5.21 -18.18 2.67
N ASN A 4 -6.11 -18.22 3.67
CA ASN A 4 -7.31 -17.36 3.70
C ASN A 4 -6.97 -15.87 3.88
N LEU A 5 -5.85 -15.53 4.53
CA LEU A 5 -5.42 -14.13 4.71
C LEU A 5 -4.81 -13.51 3.44
N LEU A 6 -4.32 -14.35 2.53
CA LEU A 6 -3.87 -13.94 1.18
C LEU A 6 -5.02 -13.93 0.16
N ILE A 7 -6.07 -14.72 0.38
CA ILE A 7 -7.26 -14.77 -0.49
C ILE A 7 -8.17 -13.56 -0.27
N ILE A 8 -8.38 -13.11 0.98
CA ILE A 8 -9.23 -11.95 1.31
C ILE A 8 -8.92 -10.68 0.48
N PRO A 9 -7.65 -10.24 0.31
CA PRO A 9 -7.38 -9.08 -0.52
C PRO A 9 -7.66 -9.32 -2.01
N PHE A 10 -7.52 -10.56 -2.50
CA PHE A 10 -7.82 -10.90 -3.89
C PHE A 10 -9.32 -10.93 -4.16
N ASP A 11 -10.12 -11.50 -3.26
CA ASP A 11 -11.58 -11.52 -3.35
C ASP A 11 -12.18 -10.14 -3.15
N PHE A 12 -11.59 -9.29 -2.31
CA PHE A 12 -12.05 -7.91 -2.14
C PHE A 12 -11.69 -7.03 -3.34
N LEU A 13 -10.47 -7.17 -3.89
CA LEU A 13 -10.13 -6.55 -5.18
C LEU A 13 -11.02 -7.08 -6.30
N SER A 14 -11.34 -8.38 -6.28
CA SER A 14 -12.19 -9.05 -7.27
C SER A 14 -13.65 -8.57 -7.18
N ALA A 15 -14.20 -8.45 -5.97
CA ALA A 15 -15.54 -7.92 -5.72
C ALA A 15 -15.64 -6.44 -6.08
N ALA A 16 -14.61 -5.64 -5.76
CA ALA A 16 -14.49 -4.28 -6.28
C ALA A 16 -14.48 -4.30 -7.81
N THR A 17 -13.73 -5.22 -8.44
CA THR A 17 -13.73 -5.33 -9.92
C THR A 17 -15.05 -5.79 -10.52
N HIS A 18 -15.85 -6.59 -9.81
CA HIS A 18 -17.18 -7.00 -10.25
C HIS A 18 -18.16 -5.83 -10.31
N LYS A 19 -18.05 -4.88 -9.36
CA LYS A 19 -18.81 -3.62 -9.41
C LYS A 19 -18.32 -2.72 -10.56
N MET A 20 -17.01 -2.76 -10.84
CA MET A 20 -16.37 -2.02 -11.94
C MET A 20 -16.58 -2.61 -13.33
N ALA A 21 -17.01 -3.87 -13.46
CA ALA A 21 -17.36 -4.47 -14.75
C ALA A 21 -18.54 -3.75 -15.45
N LYS A 22 -19.29 -2.92 -14.71
CA LYS A 22 -20.34 -2.06 -15.25
C LYS A 22 -19.85 -0.69 -15.71
N THR A 23 -18.63 -0.29 -15.33
CA THR A 23 -18.04 1.01 -15.67
C THR A 23 -17.10 0.82 -16.87
N PRO A 24 -17.19 1.62 -17.94
CA PRO A 24 -16.28 1.49 -19.07
C PRO A 24 -14.83 1.64 -18.59
N MET A 25 -13.98 0.67 -18.92
CA MET A 25 -12.55 0.74 -18.61
C MET A 25 -11.94 1.98 -19.27
N GLY A 26 -11.21 2.78 -18.48
CA GLY A 26 -10.56 4.02 -18.96
C GLY A 26 -11.31 5.31 -18.64
N THR A 27 -12.43 5.26 -17.91
CA THR A 27 -13.04 6.48 -17.35
C THR A 27 -12.27 6.96 -16.11
N PRO A 28 -12.20 8.28 -15.86
CA PRO A 28 -11.64 8.82 -14.62
C PRO A 28 -12.31 8.25 -13.36
N ALA A 29 -13.62 8.02 -13.41
CA ALA A 29 -14.37 7.40 -12.32
C ALA A 29 -13.84 6.00 -11.97
N ALA A 30 -13.65 5.15 -12.97
CA ALA A 30 -13.10 3.80 -12.76
C ALA A 30 -11.69 3.84 -12.14
N TYR A 31 -10.86 4.83 -12.50
CA TYR A 31 -9.53 4.99 -11.88
C TYR A 31 -9.62 5.29 -10.38
N PHE A 32 -10.43 6.28 -10.00
CA PHE A 32 -10.57 6.68 -8.60
C PHE A 32 -11.26 5.61 -7.74
N ASP A 33 -12.20 4.85 -8.31
CA ASP A 33 -12.82 3.70 -7.63
C ASP A 33 -11.78 2.63 -7.28
N VAL A 34 -10.90 2.27 -8.22
CA VAL A 34 -9.80 1.33 -7.98
C VAL A 34 -8.84 1.88 -6.92
N LEU A 35 -8.50 3.16 -7.01
CA LEU A 35 -7.58 3.80 -6.07
C LEU A 35 -8.16 3.81 -4.64
N ALA A 36 -9.45 4.10 -4.50
CA ALA A 36 -10.15 4.08 -3.22
C ALA A 36 -10.24 2.66 -2.64
N ALA A 37 -10.59 1.66 -3.46
CA ALA A 37 -10.60 0.27 -3.04
C ALA A 37 -9.20 -0.20 -2.60
N ALA A 38 -8.16 0.15 -3.36
CA ALA A 38 -6.77 -0.12 -3.00
C ALA A 38 -6.40 0.54 -1.66
N ALA A 39 -6.76 1.80 -1.42
CA ALA A 39 -6.53 2.47 -0.15
C ALA A 39 -7.19 1.75 1.03
N GLY A 40 -8.45 1.32 0.88
CA GLY A 40 -9.17 0.54 1.90
C GLY A 40 -8.46 -0.78 2.22
N VAL A 41 -8.09 -1.55 1.19
CA VAL A 41 -7.38 -2.83 1.36
C VAL A 41 -6.02 -2.64 2.04
N MET A 42 -5.29 -1.59 1.69
CA MET A 42 -3.97 -1.31 2.28
C MET A 42 -4.08 -0.82 3.73
N MET A 43 -5.15 -0.08 4.07
CA MET A 43 -5.44 0.27 5.46
C MET A 43 -5.77 -0.96 6.32
N LEU A 44 -6.53 -1.91 5.78
CA LEU A 44 -6.79 -3.19 6.44
C LEU A 44 -5.49 -3.97 6.68
N LYS A 45 -4.58 -3.97 5.69
CA LYS A 45 -3.25 -4.57 5.84
C LYS A 45 -2.43 -3.89 6.95
N ALA A 46 -2.39 -2.56 7.00
CA ALA A 46 -1.68 -1.84 8.05
C ALA A 46 -2.26 -2.11 9.44
N THR A 47 -3.59 -2.21 9.54
CA THR A 47 -4.30 -2.60 10.77
C THR A 47 -3.91 -4.01 11.21
N LEU A 48 -3.88 -4.96 10.28
CA LEU A 48 -3.43 -6.33 10.54
C LEU A 48 -2.00 -6.37 11.07
N VAL A 49 -1.06 -5.62 10.46
CA VAL A 49 0.32 -5.54 10.94
C VAL A 49 0.38 -4.96 12.36
N ASN A 50 -0.40 -3.92 12.67
CA ASN A 50 -0.48 -3.39 14.04
C ASN A 50 -0.97 -4.43 15.05
N LEU A 51 -1.99 -5.22 14.70
CA LEU A 51 -2.48 -6.31 15.54
C LEU A 51 -1.39 -7.37 15.77
N LEU A 52 -0.60 -7.71 14.74
CA LEU A 52 0.54 -8.62 14.87
C LEU A 52 1.62 -8.06 15.80
N ILE A 53 1.90 -6.75 15.75
CA ILE A 53 2.86 -6.11 16.67
C ILE A 53 2.35 -6.19 18.11
N ILE A 54 1.08 -5.87 18.37
CA ILE A 54 0.49 -5.94 19.71
C ILE A 54 0.60 -7.37 20.24
N ARG A 55 0.23 -8.36 19.42
CA ARG A 55 0.35 -9.78 19.75
C ARG A 55 1.79 -10.16 20.09
N ALA A 56 2.73 -9.84 19.21
CA ALA A 56 4.14 -10.17 19.43
C ALA A 56 4.70 -9.47 20.69
N SER A 57 4.28 -8.22 20.96
CA SER A 57 4.67 -7.47 22.16
C SER A 57 4.21 -8.18 23.44
N LEU A 58 2.93 -8.58 23.47
CA LEU A 58 2.33 -9.24 24.63
C LEU A 58 2.93 -10.63 24.86
N SER A 59 3.11 -11.42 23.81
CA SER A 59 3.70 -12.75 23.91
C SER A 59 5.19 -12.73 24.27
N ALA A 60 5.96 -11.79 23.72
CA ALA A 60 7.40 -11.68 23.99
C ALA A 60 7.74 -10.88 25.26
N SER A 61 6.74 -10.42 26.03
CA SER A 61 6.94 -9.56 27.21
C SER A 61 7.63 -8.22 26.90
N ILE A 62 7.45 -7.68 25.69
CA ILE A 62 8.07 -6.42 25.30
C ILE A 62 7.15 -5.28 25.76
N ALA A 63 7.58 -4.61 26.82
CA ALA A 63 7.00 -3.36 27.30
C ALA A 63 7.54 -2.18 26.45
N ARG A 64 6.65 -1.38 25.87
CA ARG A 64 7.04 -0.17 25.11
C ARG A 64 7.11 1.03 26.03
N HIS A 65 6.22 1.05 27.02
CA HIS A 65 6.14 2.08 28.04
C HIS A 65 6.24 1.47 29.45
N PRO A 66 6.54 2.28 30.48
CA PRO A 66 6.65 1.79 31.86
C PRO A 66 5.39 1.09 32.37
N GLU A 67 4.21 1.56 31.97
CA GLU A 67 2.90 1.02 32.34
C GLU A 67 2.62 -0.37 31.76
N ASP A 68 3.23 -0.71 30.62
CA ASP A 68 3.03 -2.02 29.97
C ASP A 68 3.63 -3.18 30.80
N LYS A 69 4.55 -2.88 31.72
CA LYS A 69 5.26 -3.89 32.53
C LYS A 69 4.31 -4.62 33.49
N ASN A 70 3.27 -3.95 33.97
CA ASN A 70 2.40 -4.43 35.03
C ASN A 70 0.97 -4.72 34.54
N PHE A 71 0.79 -5.07 33.26
CA PHE A 71 -0.53 -5.30 32.70
C PHE A 71 -1.24 -6.52 33.35
N PRO A 72 -2.32 -6.33 34.13
CA PRO A 72 -2.90 -7.39 34.95
C PRO A 72 -3.63 -8.47 34.13
N LEU A 73 -4.11 -8.13 32.93
CA LEU A 73 -4.82 -9.07 32.03
C LEU A 73 -3.88 -9.78 31.05
N ARG A 74 -2.56 -9.67 31.25
CA ARG A 74 -1.56 -10.20 30.32
C ARG A 74 -1.74 -11.69 30.07
N SER A 75 -1.93 -12.48 31.13
CA SER A 75 -2.06 -13.93 31.02
C SER A 75 -3.28 -14.35 30.22
N ILE A 76 -4.40 -13.62 30.33
CA ILE A 76 -5.63 -13.88 29.58
C ILE A 76 -5.44 -13.53 28.11
N PHE A 77 -4.87 -12.37 27.82
CA PHE A 77 -4.60 -11.95 26.44
C PHE A 77 -3.58 -12.86 25.75
N VAL A 78 -2.53 -13.26 26.44
CA VAL A 78 -1.55 -14.21 25.93
C VAL A 78 -2.21 -15.56 25.68
N ALA A 79 -3.05 -16.07 26.60
CA ALA A 79 -3.79 -17.32 26.37
C ALA A 79 -4.71 -17.24 25.13
N LEU A 80 -5.46 -16.13 24.97
CA LEU A 80 -6.34 -15.90 23.81
C LEU A 80 -5.56 -15.78 22.49
N MET A 81 -4.37 -15.15 22.52
CA MET A 81 -3.61 -14.80 21.33
C MET A 81 -2.55 -15.83 20.93
N VAL A 82 -2.02 -16.61 21.87
CA VAL A 82 -1.06 -17.69 21.59
C VAL A 82 -1.74 -18.84 20.85
N THR A 83 -3.03 -19.11 21.14
CA THR A 83 -3.81 -20.14 20.44
C THR A 83 -4.11 -19.80 18.98
N SER A 84 -3.94 -18.54 18.55
CA SER A 84 -4.25 -18.09 17.19
C SER A 84 -3.19 -17.13 16.62
N GLY A 85 -2.29 -17.62 15.77
CA GLY A 85 -1.47 -16.78 14.88
C GLY A 85 0.05 -17.06 14.87
N PRO A 86 0.79 -16.49 13.89
CA PRO A 86 2.22 -16.74 13.70
C PRO A 86 3.10 -15.86 14.61
N GLY A 87 4.17 -16.44 15.18
CA GLY A 87 5.30 -15.73 15.80
C GLY A 87 5.02 -15.09 17.16
N THR A 88 5.78 -15.48 18.18
CA THR A 88 5.70 -14.95 19.56
C THR A 88 7.05 -14.41 20.06
N THR A 89 8.03 -14.30 19.16
CA THR A 89 9.42 -13.94 19.49
C THR A 89 9.68 -12.44 19.35
N SER A 90 10.72 -11.96 20.02
CA SER A 90 11.19 -10.58 19.90
C SER A 90 11.69 -10.23 18.49
N GLU A 91 12.26 -11.21 17.77
CA GLU A 91 12.61 -11.05 16.37
C GLU A 91 11.36 -10.82 15.49
N PHE A 92 10.29 -11.58 15.73
CA PHE A 92 9.04 -11.43 14.99
C PHE A 92 8.42 -10.05 15.25
N TRP A 93 8.44 -9.58 16.49
CA TRP A 93 8.04 -8.21 16.84
C TRP A 93 8.86 -7.17 16.06
N THR A 94 10.19 -7.31 16.05
CA THR A 94 11.08 -6.40 15.30
C THR A 94 10.75 -6.37 13.81
N ARG A 95 10.50 -7.53 13.19
CA ARG A 95 10.10 -7.63 11.77
C ARG A 95 8.77 -6.93 11.50
N CYS A 96 7.77 -7.12 12.36
CA CYS A 96 6.48 -6.45 12.21
C CYS A 96 6.62 -4.92 12.34
N THR A 97 7.37 -4.44 13.33
CA THR A 97 7.62 -3.01 13.55
C THR A 97 8.39 -2.38 12.37
N ASN A 98 9.40 -3.06 11.85
CA ASN A 98 10.14 -2.59 10.68
C ASN A 98 9.29 -2.58 9.41
N ASN A 99 8.42 -3.57 9.24
CA ASN A 99 7.46 -3.57 8.14
C ASN A 99 6.46 -2.41 8.24
N LEU A 100 5.97 -2.11 9.45
CA LEU A 100 5.08 -0.96 9.68
C LEU A 100 5.76 0.36 9.32
N ARG A 101 7.03 0.55 9.67
CA ARG A 101 7.80 1.73 9.23
C ARG A 101 7.83 1.83 7.70
N ASN A 102 8.10 0.73 7.00
CA ASN A 102 8.08 0.71 5.54
C ASN A 102 6.70 1.04 4.96
N ILE A 103 5.61 0.58 5.59
CA ILE A 103 4.24 0.94 5.23
C ILE A 103 4.05 2.46 5.33
N LEU A 104 4.42 3.06 6.47
CA LEU A 104 4.26 4.49 6.73
C LEU A 104 5.11 5.38 5.80
N GLU A 105 6.29 4.92 5.41
CA GLU A 105 7.19 5.67 4.52
C GLU A 105 6.77 5.63 3.04
N ASN A 106 6.23 4.49 2.58
CA ASN A 106 6.05 4.27 1.13
C ASN A 106 4.59 4.36 0.68
N GLU A 107 3.64 3.86 1.46
CA GLU A 107 2.26 3.70 1.01
C GLU A 107 1.49 5.02 0.94
N PRO A 108 1.58 5.91 1.95
CA PRO A 108 0.99 7.25 1.84
C PRO A 108 1.52 8.00 0.62
N LEU A 109 2.83 7.91 0.34
CA LEU A 109 3.45 8.58 -0.79
C LEU A 109 2.92 8.04 -2.13
N PHE A 110 2.74 6.73 -2.26
CA PHE A 110 2.10 6.16 -3.45
C PHE A 110 0.68 6.71 -3.65
N PHE A 111 -0.15 6.74 -2.61
CA PHE A 111 -1.52 7.23 -2.75
C PHE A 111 -1.58 8.71 -3.12
N ILE A 112 -0.70 9.55 -2.56
CA ILE A 112 -0.58 10.96 -2.94
C ILE A 112 -0.23 11.09 -4.42
N VAL A 113 0.78 10.35 -4.89
CA VAL A 113 1.24 10.41 -6.28
C VAL A 113 0.19 9.85 -7.24
N ALA A 114 -0.43 8.71 -6.93
CA ALA A 114 -1.49 8.13 -7.76
C ALA A 114 -2.72 9.05 -7.81
N PHE A 115 -3.12 9.64 -6.69
CA PHE A 115 -4.20 10.61 -6.66
C PHE A 115 -3.88 11.82 -7.56
N ALA A 116 -2.68 12.40 -7.43
CA ALA A 116 -2.25 13.51 -8.26
C ALA A 116 -2.21 13.15 -9.75
N TYR A 117 -1.78 11.93 -10.10
CA TYR A 117 -1.79 11.44 -11.48
C TYR A 117 -3.20 11.43 -12.09
N GLY A 118 -4.19 10.93 -11.35
CA GLY A 118 -5.59 10.92 -11.79
C GLY A 118 -6.20 12.32 -12.00
N GLN A 119 -5.60 13.37 -11.42
CA GLN A 119 -6.05 14.76 -11.59
C GLN A 119 -5.43 15.45 -12.81
N VAL A 120 -4.20 15.08 -13.20
CA VAL A 120 -3.44 15.80 -14.25
C VAL A 120 -3.50 15.13 -15.63
N ALA A 121 -3.89 13.86 -15.69
CA ALA A 121 -3.88 13.09 -16.92
C ALA A 121 -5.17 12.26 -17.06
N VAL A 122 -5.61 12.06 -18.30
CA VAL A 122 -6.59 11.02 -18.61
C VAL A 122 -5.91 9.67 -18.34
N ALA A 123 -6.29 9.03 -17.24
CA ALA A 123 -5.66 7.81 -16.80
C ALA A 123 -5.90 6.68 -17.83
N PRO A 124 -4.86 6.15 -18.49
CA PRO A 124 -5.02 5.05 -19.42
C PRO A 124 -5.46 3.79 -18.67
N PRO A 125 -6.13 2.82 -19.32
CA PRO A 125 -6.53 1.56 -18.69
C PRO A 125 -5.37 0.83 -17.99
N MET A 126 -4.14 0.99 -18.49
CA MET A 126 -2.93 0.44 -17.88
C MET A 126 -2.66 0.98 -16.46
N ALA A 127 -3.05 2.22 -16.15
CA ALA A 127 -2.87 2.81 -14.82
C ALA A 127 -3.66 2.07 -13.74
N ILE A 128 -4.85 1.56 -14.08
CA ILE A 128 -5.66 0.73 -13.19
C ILE A 128 -4.95 -0.60 -12.88
N VAL A 129 -4.36 -1.23 -13.91
CA VAL A 129 -3.60 -2.47 -13.74
C VAL A 129 -2.38 -2.24 -12.84
N LEU A 130 -1.68 -1.12 -13.03
CA LEU A 130 -0.53 -0.75 -12.22
C LEU A 130 -0.88 -0.55 -10.73
N ILE A 131 -2.02 0.07 -10.41
CA ILE A 131 -2.47 0.19 -9.01
C ILE A 131 -2.71 -1.20 -8.41
N LYS A 132 -3.39 -2.10 -9.11
CA LYS A 132 -3.65 -3.46 -8.63
C LYS A 132 -2.35 -4.24 -8.41
N MET A 133 -1.41 -4.15 -9.37
CA MET A 133 -0.09 -4.77 -9.26
C MET A 133 0.72 -4.21 -8.09
N TRP A 134 0.65 -2.90 -7.86
CA TRP A 134 1.30 -2.27 -6.71
C TRP A 134 0.76 -2.86 -5.39
N VAL A 135 -0.56 -2.97 -5.23
CA VAL A 135 -1.16 -3.63 -4.05
C VAL A 135 -0.58 -5.03 -3.86
N VAL A 136 -0.58 -5.86 -4.91
CA VAL A 136 -0.02 -7.23 -4.86
C VAL A 136 1.44 -7.22 -4.40
N PHE A 137 2.29 -6.39 -5.00
CA PHE A 137 3.70 -6.31 -4.60
C PHE A 137 3.88 -5.88 -3.15
N ARG A 138 3.04 -4.99 -2.62
CA ARG A 138 3.11 -4.56 -1.22
C ARG A 138 2.63 -5.66 -0.24
N PHE A 139 1.70 -6.51 -0.64
CA PHE A 139 1.34 -7.71 0.15
C PHE A 139 2.45 -8.75 0.12
N LEU A 140 3.03 -9.02 -1.06
CA LEU A 140 4.17 -9.94 -1.18
C LEU A 140 5.38 -9.42 -0.38
N HIS A 141 5.65 -8.12 -0.42
CA HIS A 141 6.71 -7.51 0.39
C HIS A 141 6.47 -7.73 1.89
N MET A 142 5.24 -7.51 2.38
CA MET A 142 4.88 -7.82 3.77
C MET A 142 5.08 -9.30 4.09
N LEU A 143 4.65 -10.21 3.20
CA LEU A 143 4.79 -11.65 3.38
C LEU A 143 6.27 -12.06 3.52
N PHE A 144 7.12 -11.60 2.60
CA PHE A 144 8.56 -11.88 2.62
C PHE A 144 9.33 -11.12 3.71
N HIS A 145 8.73 -10.09 4.31
CA HIS A 145 9.33 -9.35 5.41
C HIS A 145 9.03 -9.99 6.76
N ILE A 146 7.76 -10.35 7.00
CA ILE A 146 7.28 -10.79 8.31
C ILE A 146 7.28 -12.32 8.42
N MET A 147 6.67 -13.01 7.45
CA MET A 147 6.33 -14.44 7.57
C MET A 147 7.45 -15.34 7.04
N LEU A 148 8.01 -14.98 5.89
CA LEU A 148 9.04 -15.75 5.19
C LEU A 148 10.22 -14.82 4.90
N PRO A 149 11.09 -14.55 5.89
CA PRO A 149 12.24 -13.64 5.74
C PRO A 149 13.23 -14.19 4.69
N ALA A 150 12.92 -13.95 3.42
CA ALA A 150 13.62 -14.52 2.29
C ALA A 150 14.20 -13.37 1.46
N GLN A 151 15.52 -13.21 1.56
CA GLN A 151 16.27 -12.50 0.55
C GLN A 151 16.46 -13.44 -0.66
N PRO A 152 16.40 -12.94 -1.92
CA PRO A 152 16.27 -11.54 -2.33
C PRO A 152 14.81 -11.08 -2.56
N PHE A 153 13.81 -11.94 -2.35
CA PHE A 153 12.41 -11.68 -2.71
C PHE A 153 11.82 -10.44 -2.02
N ARG A 154 12.23 -10.17 -0.78
CA ARG A 154 11.85 -8.93 -0.07
C ARG A 154 12.28 -7.67 -0.82
N ALA A 155 13.50 -7.65 -1.35
CA ALA A 155 14.02 -6.49 -2.09
C ALA A 155 13.34 -6.37 -3.47
N ILE A 156 13.18 -7.48 -4.18
CA ILE A 156 12.55 -7.50 -5.51
C ILE A 156 11.11 -6.97 -5.45
N THR A 157 10.33 -7.45 -4.50
CA THR A 157 8.93 -7.01 -4.31
C THR A 157 8.84 -5.54 -3.89
N TRP A 158 9.78 -5.05 -3.09
CA TRP A 158 9.86 -3.62 -2.76
C TRP A 158 10.20 -2.78 -4.00
N MET A 159 11.23 -3.17 -4.76
CA MET A 159 11.66 -2.46 -5.96
C MET A 159 10.55 -2.40 -7.01
N ALA A 160 9.83 -3.51 -7.24
CA ALA A 160 8.71 -3.55 -8.17
C ALA A 160 7.61 -2.53 -7.81
N GLY A 161 7.27 -2.42 -6.52
CA GLY A 161 6.36 -1.39 -6.03
C GLY A 161 6.90 0.03 -6.22
N ALA A 162 8.19 0.25 -5.94
CA ALA A 162 8.84 1.55 -6.12
C ALA A 162 8.88 1.99 -7.58
N PHE A 163 9.09 1.07 -8.53
CA PHE A 163 9.07 1.37 -9.97
C PHE A 163 7.68 1.85 -10.43
N ILE A 164 6.60 1.23 -9.93
CA ILE A 164 5.24 1.66 -10.27
C ILE A 164 4.97 3.07 -9.72
N GLN A 165 5.40 3.34 -8.49
CA GLN A 165 5.28 4.68 -7.90
C GLN A 165 6.09 5.73 -8.70
N GLY A 166 7.33 5.40 -9.07
CA GLY A 166 8.19 6.26 -9.89
C GLY A 166 7.59 6.53 -11.27
N PHE A 167 6.96 5.53 -11.89
CA PHE A 167 6.24 5.70 -13.15
C PHE A 167 5.15 6.77 -13.04
N PHE A 168 4.27 6.70 -12.03
CA PHE A 168 3.25 7.73 -11.84
C PHE A 168 3.86 9.13 -11.63
N ALA A 169 4.92 9.25 -10.83
CA ALA A 169 5.60 10.51 -10.60
C ALA A 169 6.18 11.12 -11.89
N VAL A 170 6.87 10.31 -12.71
CA VAL A 170 7.42 10.74 -14.00
C VAL A 170 6.31 11.22 -14.94
N GLN A 171 5.18 10.50 -14.99
CA GLN A 171 4.08 10.87 -15.87
C GLN A 171 3.41 12.19 -15.45
N ILE A 172 3.32 12.48 -14.15
CA ILE A 172 2.86 13.79 -13.65
C ILE A 172 3.79 14.90 -14.17
N VAL A 173 5.11 14.73 -14.02
CA VAL A 173 6.08 15.74 -14.48
C VAL A 173 5.98 15.96 -16.00
N ARG A 174 5.85 14.88 -16.78
CA ARG A 174 5.69 14.98 -18.25
C ARG A 174 4.40 15.68 -18.66
N SER A 175 3.29 15.41 -17.97
CA SER A 175 2.01 16.05 -18.25
C SER A 175 2.05 17.56 -18.04
N LYS A 176 2.67 18.04 -16.95
CA LYS A 176 2.83 19.46 -16.66
C LYS A 176 3.88 20.13 -17.54
N GLY A 177 4.99 19.45 -17.85
CA GLY A 177 6.01 19.96 -18.77
C GLY A 177 5.45 20.25 -20.17
N SER A 178 4.52 19.42 -20.64
CA SER A 178 3.83 19.65 -21.92
C SER A 178 2.89 20.86 -21.87
N LEU A 179 2.18 21.07 -20.76
CA LEU A 179 1.28 22.23 -20.58
C LEU A 179 2.04 23.55 -20.51
N LEU A 180 3.20 23.58 -19.84
CA LEU A 180 4.06 24.76 -19.77
C LEU A 180 4.70 25.08 -21.12
N ALA A 181 5.04 24.06 -21.92
CA ALA A 181 5.58 24.24 -23.26
C ALA A 181 4.52 24.78 -24.26
N LEU A 182 3.25 24.39 -24.10
CA LEU A 182 2.13 24.92 -24.89
C LEU A 182 1.78 26.35 -24.50
N GLY A 183 1.65 26.65 -23.20
CA GLY A 183 1.39 28.01 -22.73
C GLY A 183 2.47 29.02 -23.10
N SER A 184 3.73 28.58 -23.21
CA SER A 184 4.84 29.40 -23.71
C SER A 184 4.67 29.77 -25.20
N LYS A 185 4.23 28.82 -26.04
CA LYS A 185 4.01 29.06 -27.47
C LYS A 185 2.83 30.00 -27.70
N ASP A 186 1.72 29.80 -27.00
CA ASP A 186 0.52 30.64 -27.19
C ASP A 186 0.75 32.08 -26.74
N VAL A 187 1.54 32.31 -25.67
CA VAL A 187 1.94 33.67 -25.25
C VAL A 187 2.87 34.34 -26.26
N SER A 188 3.70 33.58 -26.98
CA SER A 188 4.56 34.13 -28.03
C SER A 188 3.79 34.46 -29.31
N VAL A 189 2.76 33.69 -29.67
CA VAL A 189 1.86 33.97 -30.80
C VAL A 189 1.03 35.22 -30.51
N LEU A 190 0.49 35.35 -29.30
CA LEU A 190 -0.27 36.54 -28.89
C LEU A 190 0.58 37.82 -28.80
N LYS A 191 1.91 37.71 -28.71
CA LYS A 191 2.84 38.84 -28.73
C LYS A 191 3.38 39.18 -30.14
N GLY A 192 3.11 38.33 -31.14
CA GLY A 192 3.52 38.55 -32.52
C GLY A 192 2.43 39.16 -33.41
N GLU A 193 1.19 39.29 -32.90
CA GLU A 193 0.05 39.88 -33.60
C GLU A 193 -0.36 41.28 -33.07
N LEU A 194 0.48 41.90 -32.22
CA LEU A 194 0.33 43.29 -31.75
C LEU A 194 1.52 44.13 -32.23
#